data_AF-A0A1H3B8W4-F1
#
_entry.id   AF-A0A1H3B8W4-F1
#
_cell.length_a   1.000
_cell.length_b   1.000
_cell.length_c   1.000
_cell.angle_alpha   90.00
_cell.angle_beta   90.00
_cell.angle_gamma   90.00
#
_symmetry.space_group_name_H-M   'P 1'
#
loop_
_entity.id
_entity.type
_entity.pdbx_description
1 polymer ?
#
loop_
_entity_poly.entity_id
_entity_poly.type
_entity_poly.pdbx_seq_one_letter_code
_entity_poly.pdbx_strand_id
1 'polypeptide(L)'
;MPDQITEQHQLSQDASALQQQLETDKLANRLRFHLGLEPVEKVDTQGNKTRVWKERENNLLNQEGVENVVGLVRGIVDKNQTTSIYDDSEIKRVMQSLHRAVSLELTENWGDYGIRKRGTAEKVMEIVTDNCYSAFKRAKDGRTLDAVAKTTKTVSKTHTGDDDGDGGMSFFGLG
;
A
#
# COMPACT_ATOMS: atom_id res chain seq x y z
N MET A 1 -19.21 30.00 11.26
CA MET A 1 -19.16 29.28 9.98
C MET A 1 -17.73 28.77 9.82
N PRO A 2 -17.44 27.52 10.23
CA PRO A 2 -16.11 26.94 10.09
C PRO A 2 -15.84 26.67 8.60
N ASP A 3 -14.59 26.90 8.22
CA ASP A 3 -14.13 27.14 6.86
C ASP A 3 -14.18 25.92 5.94
N GLN A 4 -14.74 26.10 4.75
CA GLN A 4 -14.61 25.18 3.60
C GLN A 4 -13.13 24.88 3.26
N ILE A 5 -12.21 25.77 3.67
CA ILE A 5 -10.76 25.63 3.51
C ILE A 5 -10.21 24.56 4.46
N THR A 6 -10.75 24.43 5.68
CA THR A 6 -10.32 23.41 6.64
C THR A 6 -10.76 22.01 6.20
N GLU A 7 -11.98 21.87 5.66
CA GLU A 7 -12.46 20.60 5.09
C GLU A 7 -11.65 20.15 3.86
N GLN A 8 -11.31 21.07 2.94
CA GLN A 8 -10.45 20.74 1.79
C GLN A 8 -9.03 20.34 2.20
N HIS A 9 -8.45 21.00 3.21
CA HIS A 9 -7.13 20.64 3.72
C HIS A 9 -7.14 19.29 4.46
N GLN A 10 -8.22 18.97 5.18
CA GLN A 10 -8.40 17.66 5.83
C GLN A 10 -8.56 16.54 4.80
N LEU A 11 -9.41 16.74 3.78
CA LEU A 11 -9.63 15.77 2.70
C LEU A 11 -8.36 15.50 1.87
N SER A 12 -7.54 16.54 1.63
CA SER A 12 -6.25 16.42 0.96
C SER A 12 -5.22 15.64 1.80
N GLN A 13 -5.19 15.85 3.11
CA GLN A 13 -4.33 15.08 4.01
C GLN A 13 -4.78 13.63 4.18
N ASP A 14 -6.09 13.37 4.26
CA ASP A 14 -6.62 12.00 4.31
C ASP A 14 -6.41 11.26 2.97
N ALA A 15 -6.45 11.96 1.82
CA ALA A 15 -6.07 11.40 0.52
C ALA A 15 -4.57 11.06 0.44
N SER A 16 -3.70 11.90 1.01
CA SER A 16 -2.26 11.64 1.11
C SER A 16 -1.94 10.47 2.07
N ALA A 17 -2.68 10.34 3.17
CA ALA A 17 -2.58 9.21 4.10
C ALA A 17 -3.17 7.90 3.50
N LEU A 18 -4.21 8.00 2.67
CA LEU A 18 -4.72 6.89 1.85
C LEU A 18 -3.70 6.45 0.79
N GLN A 19 -2.96 7.38 0.20
CA GLN A 19 -1.83 7.09 -0.70
C GLN A 19 -0.66 6.37 -0.01
N GLN A 20 -0.53 6.51 1.31
CA GLN A 20 0.47 5.77 2.09
C GLN A 20 0.09 4.30 2.38
N GLN A 21 -1.16 3.88 2.11
CA GLN A 21 -1.67 2.63 2.69
C GLN A 21 -1.42 1.36 1.89
N LEU A 22 -1.04 1.45 0.63
CA LEU A 22 -0.43 0.35 -0.11
C LEU A 22 0.46 1.07 -1.10
N GLU A 23 1.77 1.08 -0.86
CA GLU A 23 2.73 1.70 -1.78
C GLU A 23 2.76 0.87 -3.08
N THR A 24 1.72 0.99 -3.90
CA THR A 24 1.44 0.13 -5.06
C THR A 24 2.62 0.15 -6.01
N ASP A 25 3.24 1.30 -6.21
CA ASP A 25 4.45 1.42 -7.04
C ASP A 25 5.64 0.68 -6.44
N LYS A 26 5.80 0.67 -5.11
CA LYS A 26 6.86 -0.11 -4.45
C LYS A 26 6.56 -1.61 -4.44
N LEU A 27 5.29 -2.01 -4.38
CA LEU A 27 4.87 -3.40 -4.57
C LEU A 27 5.17 -3.84 -6.01
N ALA A 28 4.75 -3.06 -6.99
CA ALA A 28 4.99 -3.32 -8.42
C ALA A 28 6.50 -3.45 -8.71
N ASN A 29 7.32 -2.53 -8.19
CA ASN A 29 8.78 -2.59 -8.38
C ASN A 29 9.42 -3.81 -7.70
N ARG A 30 8.92 -4.21 -6.52
CA ARG A 30 9.38 -5.45 -5.86
C ARG A 30 9.01 -6.68 -6.68
N LEU A 31 7.78 -6.75 -7.18
CA LEU A 31 7.34 -7.85 -8.03
C LEU A 31 8.18 -7.91 -9.32
N ARG A 32 8.38 -6.79 -10.02
CA ARG A 32 9.28 -6.73 -11.18
C ARG A 32 10.64 -7.32 -10.87
N PHE A 33 11.22 -6.88 -9.76
CA PHE A 33 12.51 -7.40 -9.31
C PHE A 33 12.46 -8.90 -9.06
N HIS A 34 11.57 -9.39 -8.19
CA HIS A 34 11.55 -10.81 -7.80
C HIS A 34 11.18 -11.76 -8.95
N LEU A 35 10.34 -11.31 -9.90
CA LEU A 35 9.90 -12.13 -11.01
C LEU A 35 10.92 -12.23 -12.16
N GLY A 36 11.95 -11.37 -12.17
CA GLY A 36 13.06 -11.55 -13.10
C GLY A 36 13.54 -10.30 -13.82
N LEU A 37 13.01 -9.11 -13.52
CA LEU A 37 13.50 -7.88 -14.12
C LEU A 37 14.52 -7.18 -13.24
N GLU A 38 15.44 -6.48 -13.86
CA GLU A 38 16.35 -5.55 -13.21
C GLU A 38 16.20 -4.13 -13.78
N PRO A 39 16.36 -3.11 -12.94
CA PRO A 39 16.41 -1.74 -13.40
C PRO A 39 17.75 -1.44 -14.05
N VAL A 40 17.73 -0.90 -15.26
CA VAL A 40 18.92 -0.48 -16.01
C VAL A 40 18.76 0.99 -16.38
N GLU A 41 19.83 1.77 -16.24
CA GLU A 41 19.86 3.14 -16.77
C GLU A 41 20.06 3.09 -18.28
N LYS A 42 19.17 3.73 -19.02
CA LYS A 42 19.28 3.93 -20.46
C LYS A 42 19.32 5.42 -20.75
N VAL A 43 20.36 5.84 -21.45
CA VAL A 43 20.44 7.20 -21.99
C VAL A 43 19.62 7.24 -23.27
N ASP A 44 18.67 8.15 -23.34
CA ASP A 44 17.88 8.38 -24.55
C ASP A 44 18.71 9.10 -25.63
N THR A 45 18.13 9.27 -26.82
CA THR A 45 18.78 9.99 -27.93
C THR A 45 18.99 11.48 -27.67
N GLN A 46 18.39 12.03 -26.59
CA GLN A 46 18.48 13.42 -26.16
C GLN A 46 19.45 13.61 -24.99
N GLY A 47 20.10 12.55 -24.50
CA GLY A 47 21.03 12.58 -23.38
C GLY A 47 20.39 12.45 -22.00
N ASN A 48 19.07 12.25 -21.90
CA ASN A 48 18.39 12.06 -20.62
C ASN A 48 18.58 10.62 -20.14
N LYS A 49 18.85 10.47 -18.85
CA LYS A 49 18.89 9.16 -18.19
C LYS A 49 17.48 8.73 -17.80
N THR A 50 17.04 7.62 -18.36
CA THR A 50 15.76 6.98 -18.02
C THR A 50 16.02 5.60 -17.42
N ARG A 51 15.21 5.22 -16.44
CA ARG A 51 15.28 3.89 -15.82
C ARG A 51 14.31 2.97 -16.54
N VAL A 52 14.85 1.94 -17.19
CA VAL A 52 14.07 0.91 -17.88
C VAL A 52 14.23 -0.43 -17.17
N TRP A 53 13.24 -1.30 -17.28
CA TRP A 53 13.31 -2.66 -16.76
C TRP A 53 13.77 -3.61 -17.86
N LYS A 54 14.71 -4.50 -17.53
CA LYS A 54 15.26 -5.50 -18.45
C LYS A 54 15.25 -6.88 -17.81
N GLU A 55 15.09 -7.92 -18.62
CA GLU A 55 15.17 -9.31 -18.16
C GLU A 55 16.57 -9.67 -17.63
N ARG A 56 16.60 -10.34 -16.48
CA ARG A 56 17.80 -10.95 -15.90
C ARG A 56 18.04 -12.33 -16.49
N GLU A 57 19.29 -12.79 -16.43
CA GLU A 57 19.70 -14.12 -16.92
C GLU A 57 18.94 -15.29 -16.25
N ASN A 58 18.57 -15.13 -14.97
CA ASN A 58 17.80 -16.12 -14.20
C ASN A 58 16.36 -15.64 -13.93
N ASN A 59 15.70 -15.09 -14.94
CA ASN A 59 14.31 -14.63 -14.82
C ASN A 59 13.33 -15.80 -14.65
N LEU A 60 12.28 -15.58 -13.85
CA LEU A 60 11.18 -16.55 -13.71
C LEU A 60 10.17 -16.40 -14.85
N LEU A 61 9.94 -15.16 -15.28
CA LEU A 61 9.11 -14.78 -16.41
C LEU A 61 9.88 -13.84 -17.33
N ASN A 62 9.55 -13.83 -18.62
CA ASN A 62 10.00 -12.78 -19.52
C ASN A 62 9.34 -11.42 -19.18
N GLN A 63 9.75 -10.35 -19.86
CA GLN A 63 9.27 -9.00 -19.58
C GLN A 63 7.76 -8.87 -19.71
N GLU A 64 7.18 -9.51 -20.72
CA GLU A 64 5.72 -9.52 -20.94
C GLU A 64 4.97 -10.15 -19.76
N GLY A 65 5.37 -11.36 -19.35
CA GLY A 65 4.75 -12.05 -18.22
C GLY A 65 4.88 -11.28 -16.91
N VAL A 66 6.03 -10.64 -16.67
CA VAL A 66 6.20 -9.79 -15.48
C VAL A 66 5.25 -8.60 -15.50
N GLU A 67 5.18 -7.85 -16.60
CA GLU A 67 4.33 -6.66 -16.65
C GLU A 67 2.84 -7.00 -16.59
N ASN A 68 2.41 -8.12 -17.19
CA ASN A 68 1.01 -8.56 -17.11
C ASN A 68 0.63 -8.99 -15.68
N VAL A 69 1.49 -9.77 -15.01
CA VAL A 69 1.29 -10.15 -13.60
C VAL A 69 1.27 -8.91 -12.70
N VAL A 70 2.20 -7.98 -12.89
CA VAL A 70 2.26 -6.73 -12.12
C VAL A 70 1.01 -5.87 -12.38
N GLY A 71 0.56 -5.76 -13.63
CA GLY A 71 -0.65 -5.05 -14.01
C GLY A 71 -1.90 -5.63 -13.35
N LEU A 72 -2.02 -6.96 -13.33
CA LEU A 72 -3.12 -7.66 -12.69
C LEU A 72 -3.13 -7.43 -11.17
N VAL A 73 -1.97 -7.58 -10.52
CA VAL A 73 -1.83 -7.30 -9.08
C VAL A 73 -2.20 -5.85 -8.78
N ARG A 74 -1.70 -4.90 -9.57
CA ARG A 74 -2.00 -3.48 -9.43
C ARG A 74 -3.49 -3.20 -9.54
N GLY A 75 -4.16 -3.73 -10.56
CA GLY A 75 -5.60 -3.56 -10.74
C GLY A 75 -6.42 -4.08 -9.56
N ILE A 76 -6.01 -5.22 -8.99
CA ILE A 76 -6.67 -5.77 -7.80
C ILE A 76 -6.39 -4.92 -6.57
N VAL A 77 -5.15 -4.50 -6.34
CA VAL A 77 -4.78 -3.67 -5.18
C VAL A 77 -5.47 -2.31 -5.24
N ASP A 78 -5.42 -1.63 -6.38
CA ASP A 78 -6.00 -0.29 -6.56
C ASP A 78 -7.53 -0.32 -6.35
N LYS A 79 -8.21 -1.35 -6.89
CA LYS A 79 -9.66 -1.54 -6.66
C LYS A 79 -10.01 -1.71 -5.18
N ASN A 80 -9.17 -2.42 -4.42
CA ASN A 80 -9.42 -2.66 -3.00
C ASN A 80 -9.03 -1.47 -2.12
N GLN A 81 -8.06 -0.65 -2.54
CA GLN A 81 -7.73 0.61 -1.85
C GLN A 81 -8.94 1.54 -1.80
N THR A 82 -9.72 1.62 -2.89
CA THR A 82 -10.92 2.46 -2.94
C THR A 82 -11.98 2.03 -1.92
N THR A 83 -12.09 0.73 -1.62
CA THR A 83 -13.13 0.18 -0.73
C THR A 83 -12.84 0.33 0.77
N SER A 84 -11.67 0.86 1.15
CA SER A 84 -11.37 1.45 2.46
C SER A 84 -11.63 0.64 3.75
N ILE A 85 -11.91 -0.66 3.73
CA ILE A 85 -11.96 -1.51 4.95
C ILE A 85 -11.17 -2.80 4.70
N TYR A 86 -9.99 -2.90 5.31
CA TYR A 86 -9.14 -4.09 5.28
C TYR A 86 -9.21 -4.81 6.63
N ASP A 87 -10.26 -5.61 6.83
CA ASP A 87 -10.28 -6.61 7.91
C ASP A 87 -9.66 -7.93 7.45
N ASP A 88 -9.41 -8.88 8.36
CA ASP A 88 -8.75 -10.16 8.01
C ASP A 88 -9.59 -11.02 7.06
N SER A 89 -10.92 -10.94 7.13
CA SER A 89 -11.82 -11.61 6.20
C SER A 89 -11.66 -11.06 4.78
N GLU A 90 -11.55 -9.74 4.66
CA GLU A 90 -11.41 -9.07 3.38
C GLU A 90 -10.03 -9.29 2.77
N ILE A 91 -8.98 -9.23 3.59
CA ILE A 91 -7.63 -9.59 3.12
C ILE A 91 -7.64 -11.03 2.59
N LYS A 92 -8.24 -11.99 3.30
CA LYS A 92 -8.35 -13.38 2.80
C LYS A 92 -9.13 -13.46 1.49
N ARG A 93 -10.28 -12.78 1.39
CA ARG A 93 -11.11 -12.77 0.17
C ARG A 93 -10.35 -12.21 -1.03
N VAL A 94 -9.68 -11.08 -0.84
CA VAL A 94 -8.86 -10.43 -1.88
C VAL A 94 -7.69 -11.31 -2.28
N MET A 95 -6.99 -11.92 -1.31
CA MET A 95 -5.89 -12.82 -1.58
C MET A 95 -6.34 -14.08 -2.35
N GLN A 96 -7.49 -14.66 -2.05
CA GLN A 96 -8.06 -15.78 -2.81
C GLN A 96 -8.38 -15.37 -4.26
N SER A 97 -8.99 -14.21 -4.45
CA SER A 97 -9.29 -13.68 -5.79
C SER A 97 -8.01 -13.41 -6.58
N LEU A 98 -7.00 -12.82 -5.94
CA LEU A 98 -5.69 -12.57 -6.52
C LEU A 98 -4.99 -13.87 -6.90
N HIS A 99 -4.98 -14.86 -5.99
CA HIS A 99 -4.38 -16.16 -6.26
C HIS A 99 -5.05 -16.86 -7.46
N ARG A 100 -6.38 -16.83 -7.53
CA ARG A 100 -7.11 -17.39 -8.68
C ARG A 100 -6.79 -16.66 -9.99
N ALA A 101 -6.77 -15.33 -9.97
CA ALA A 101 -6.55 -14.53 -11.16
C ALA A 101 -5.12 -14.72 -11.70
N VAL A 102 -4.10 -14.66 -10.84
CA VAL A 102 -2.71 -14.91 -11.23
C VAL A 102 -2.52 -16.35 -11.69
N SER A 103 -3.15 -17.32 -11.02
CA SER A 103 -3.07 -18.72 -11.45
C SER A 103 -3.63 -18.92 -12.86
N LEU A 104 -4.79 -18.33 -13.16
CA LEU A 104 -5.41 -18.42 -14.48
C LEU A 104 -4.49 -17.79 -15.55
N GLU A 105 -4.03 -16.58 -15.27
CA GLU A 105 -3.14 -15.79 -16.13
C GLU A 105 -1.86 -16.56 -16.50
N LEU A 106 -1.22 -17.20 -15.52
CA LEU A 106 -0.01 -18.01 -15.73
C LEU A 106 -0.29 -19.29 -16.51
N THR A 107 -1.46 -19.91 -16.31
CA THR A 107 -1.82 -21.15 -17.02
C THR A 107 -2.22 -20.92 -18.47
N GLU A 108 -2.90 -19.81 -18.77
CA GLU A 108 -3.35 -19.49 -20.12
C GLU A 108 -2.19 -19.01 -21.01
N ASN A 109 -1.27 -18.24 -20.46
CA ASN A 109 -0.13 -17.64 -21.18
C ASN A 109 1.21 -18.34 -20.88
N TRP A 110 1.14 -19.61 -20.50
CA TRP A 110 2.29 -20.37 -19.99
C TRP A 110 3.52 -20.34 -20.91
N GLY A 111 3.29 -20.62 -22.21
CA GLY A 111 4.35 -20.63 -23.21
C GLY A 111 4.86 -19.23 -23.52
N ASP A 112 3.94 -18.27 -23.63
CA ASP A 112 4.23 -16.89 -23.99
C ASP A 112 5.04 -16.18 -22.91
N TYR A 113 4.87 -16.55 -21.65
CA TYR A 113 5.64 -16.00 -20.53
C TYR A 113 7.01 -16.66 -20.30
N GLY A 114 7.37 -17.62 -21.16
CA GLY A 114 8.66 -18.32 -21.08
C GLY A 114 8.75 -19.32 -19.93
N ILE A 115 7.61 -19.79 -19.39
CA ILE A 115 7.59 -20.73 -18.27
C ILE A 115 7.97 -22.13 -18.76
N ARG A 116 9.16 -22.60 -18.38
CA ARG A 116 9.67 -23.92 -18.85
C ARG A 116 9.40 -25.07 -17.88
N LYS A 117 9.15 -24.77 -16.61
CA LYS A 117 9.03 -25.78 -15.55
C LYS A 117 7.84 -25.47 -14.67
N ARG A 118 7.12 -26.52 -14.23
CA ARG A 118 5.97 -26.38 -13.33
C ARG A 118 6.30 -25.60 -12.06
N GLY A 119 7.44 -25.93 -11.45
CA GLY A 119 7.92 -25.25 -10.23
C GLY A 119 8.24 -23.76 -10.42
N THR A 120 8.36 -23.25 -11.66
CA THR A 120 8.52 -21.81 -11.90
C THR A 120 7.21 -21.07 -11.62
N ALA A 121 6.07 -21.60 -12.10
CA ALA A 121 4.78 -20.97 -11.83
C ALA A 121 4.42 -21.01 -10.34
N GLU A 122 4.72 -22.11 -9.65
CA GLU A 122 4.53 -22.21 -8.19
C GLU A 122 5.35 -21.15 -7.43
N LYS A 123 6.61 -20.94 -7.82
CA LYS A 123 7.46 -19.87 -7.26
C LYS A 123 6.93 -18.47 -7.56
N VAL A 124 6.44 -18.22 -8.78
CA VAL A 124 5.82 -16.94 -9.14
C VAL A 124 4.60 -16.68 -8.26
N MET A 125 3.74 -17.68 -8.09
CA MET A 125 2.56 -17.60 -7.24
C MET A 125 2.90 -17.31 -5.78
N GLU A 126 3.91 -17.98 -5.23
CA GLU A 126 4.41 -17.75 -3.88
C GLU A 126 4.92 -16.32 -3.70
N ILE A 127 5.80 -15.86 -4.61
CA ILE A 127 6.35 -14.49 -4.60
C ILE A 127 5.24 -13.45 -4.64
N VAL A 128 4.27 -13.61 -5.55
CA VAL A 128 3.16 -12.67 -5.71
C VAL A 128 2.28 -12.66 -4.46
N THR A 129 1.93 -13.84 -3.95
CA THR A 129 1.07 -13.99 -2.76
C THR A 129 1.73 -13.35 -1.54
N ASP A 130 3.00 -13.64 -1.27
CA ASP A 130 3.72 -13.14 -0.09
C ASP A 130 3.92 -11.62 -0.11
N ASN A 131 4.25 -11.08 -1.29
CA ASN A 131 4.42 -9.64 -1.46
C ASN A 131 3.09 -8.90 -1.27
N CYS A 132 1.99 -9.41 -1.84
CA CYS A 132 0.67 -8.81 -1.69
C CYS A 132 0.16 -8.93 -0.26
N TYR A 133 0.26 -10.11 0.35
CA TYR A 133 -0.15 -10.32 1.74
C TYR A 133 0.61 -9.42 2.71
N SER A 134 1.93 -9.29 2.53
CA SER A 134 2.75 -8.37 3.33
C SER A 134 2.31 -6.91 3.16
N ALA A 135 1.90 -6.52 1.94
CA ALA A 135 1.42 -5.17 1.68
C ALA A 135 0.05 -4.92 2.35
N PHE A 136 -0.90 -5.85 2.25
CA PHE A 136 -2.19 -5.76 2.92
C PHE A 136 -2.07 -5.76 4.45
N LYS A 137 -1.17 -6.58 5.02
CA LYS A 137 -0.92 -6.57 6.47
C LYS A 137 -0.38 -5.22 6.94
N ARG A 138 0.59 -4.63 6.23
CA ARG A 138 1.08 -3.28 6.53
C ARG A 138 -0.03 -2.23 6.42
N ALA A 139 -0.92 -2.35 5.43
CA ALA A 139 -2.07 -1.45 5.29
C ALA A 139 -2.99 -1.49 6.52
N LYS A 140 -3.27 -2.70 7.01
CA LYS A 140 -4.07 -2.94 8.22
C LYS A 140 -3.38 -2.41 9.49
N ASP A 141 -2.10 -2.73 9.67
CA ASP A 141 -1.34 -2.35 10.87
C ASP A 141 -1.05 -0.83 10.88
N GLY A 142 -0.77 -0.23 9.73
CA GLY A 142 -0.59 1.22 9.57
C GLY A 142 -1.83 2.03 9.95
N ARG A 143 -3.02 1.55 9.57
CA ARG A 143 -4.30 2.12 10.04
C ARG A 143 -4.47 2.00 11.55
N THR A 144 -4.05 0.88 12.11
CA THR A 144 -4.14 0.66 13.56
C THR A 144 -3.26 1.68 14.30
N LEU A 145 -2.05 1.92 13.81
CA LEU A 145 -1.14 2.94 14.35
C LEU A 145 -1.69 4.36 14.19
N ASP A 146 -2.23 4.71 13.02
CA ASP A 146 -2.83 6.03 12.77
C ASP A 146 -4.08 6.27 13.63
N ALA A 147 -4.92 5.24 13.81
CA ALA A 147 -6.09 5.30 14.69
C ALA A 147 -5.66 5.53 16.14
N VAL A 148 -4.66 4.78 16.64
CA VAL A 148 -4.10 4.96 17.98
C VAL A 148 -3.49 6.36 18.14
N ALA A 149 -2.73 6.85 17.16
CA ALA A 149 -2.12 8.19 17.20
C ALA A 149 -3.17 9.32 17.19
N LYS A 150 -4.25 9.17 16.41
CA LYS A 150 -5.39 10.10 16.41
C LYS A 150 -6.10 10.10 17.77
N THR A 151 -6.33 8.93 18.38
CA THR A 151 -6.93 8.82 19.72
C THR A 151 -6.06 9.49 20.79
N THR A 152 -4.74 9.27 20.77
CA THR A 152 -3.81 9.89 21.72
C THR A 152 -3.79 11.42 21.60
N LYS A 153 -3.80 11.98 20.37
CA LYS A 153 -3.88 13.43 20.16
C LYS A 153 -5.20 14.03 20.65
N THR A 154 -6.32 13.31 20.54
CA THR A 154 -7.63 13.79 20.99
C THR A 154 -7.71 13.82 22.51
N VAL A 155 -7.16 12.82 23.20
CA VAL A 155 -7.12 12.79 24.68
C VAL A 155 -6.19 13.88 25.23
N SER A 156 -5.07 14.19 24.56
CA SER A 156 -4.21 15.31 24.98
C SER A 156 -4.88 16.70 24.85
N LYS A 157 -5.89 16.86 24.00
CA LYS A 157 -6.66 18.12 23.90
C LYS A 157 -7.77 18.23 24.94
N THR A 158 -8.18 17.13 25.58
CA THR A 158 -9.24 17.15 26.61
C THR A 158 -8.70 17.49 28.01
N HIS A 159 -7.38 17.69 28.17
CA HIS A 159 -6.76 18.05 29.45
C HIS A 159 -6.16 19.47 29.49
N THR A 160 -6.43 20.32 28.50
CA THR A 160 -5.92 21.71 28.46
C THR A 160 -7.03 22.76 28.47
N GLY A 161 -8.16 22.46 29.12
CA GLY A 161 -9.29 23.38 29.21
C GLY A 161 -10.26 22.98 30.31
N ASP A 162 -9.82 23.07 31.56
CA ASP A 162 -10.66 23.20 32.75
C ASP A 162 -9.78 23.83 33.84
N ASP A 163 -9.41 25.10 33.67
CA ASP A 163 -9.00 25.94 34.80
C ASP A 163 -9.27 27.42 34.45
N ASP A 164 -10.56 27.74 34.30
CA ASP A 164 -11.06 29.12 34.41
C ASP A 164 -12.49 29.06 34.93
N GLY A 165 -12.66 29.42 36.21
CA GLY A 165 -13.93 29.34 36.93
C GLY A 165 -13.91 30.07 38.27
N ASP A 166 -13.74 31.40 38.18
CA ASP A 166 -14.10 32.46 39.13
C ASP A 166 -15.06 32.09 40.29
N GLY A 167 -14.73 32.52 41.51
CA GLY A 167 -15.50 32.24 42.72
C GLY A 167 -15.02 32.92 44.00
N GLY A 168 -15.12 34.26 44.06
CA GLY A 168 -15.63 35.05 45.20
C GLY A 168 -15.19 34.79 46.67
N MET A 169 -14.59 35.84 47.24
CA MET A 169 -14.72 36.38 48.63
C MET A 169 -14.29 35.58 49.89
N SER A 170 -13.28 36.17 50.56
CA SER A 170 -13.20 36.63 51.96
C SER A 170 -13.60 35.71 53.15
N PHE A 171 -12.69 35.54 54.13
CA PHE A 171 -12.70 36.14 55.50
C PHE A 171 -12.11 35.24 56.62
N PHE A 172 -11.38 35.89 57.56
CA PHE A 172 -10.69 35.43 58.82
C PHE A 172 -9.39 34.60 58.70
N GLY A 173 -8.32 34.82 59.47
CA GLY A 173 -8.04 35.75 60.57
C GLY A 173 -6.80 35.31 61.37
N LEU A 174 -6.08 36.29 61.93
CA LEU A 174 -5.17 36.25 63.09
C LEU A 174 -3.88 35.40 63.06
N GLY A 175 -2.76 36.09 63.32
CA GLY A 175 -1.44 35.57 63.61
C GLY A 175 -0.40 36.67 63.55
#